data_AF-A0A2V8WUP4-F1
#
_entry.id   AF-A0A2V8WUP4-F1
#
_cell.length_a   1.000
_cell.length_b   1.000
_cell.length_c   1.000
_cell.angle_alpha   90.00
_cell.angle_beta   90.00
_cell.angle_gamma   90.00
#
_symmetry.space_group_name_H-M   'P 1'
#
loop_
_entity.id
_entity.type
_entity.pdbx_description
1 polymer ?
#
loop_
_entity_poly.entity_id
_entity_poly.type
_entity_poly.pdbx_seq_one_letter_code
_entity_poly.pdbx_strand_id
1 'polypeptide(L)'
;MARFSAFLGRSVEVQYRAGDILLPASGIFVADSGRSIFLEQNFEQRGQHKHFRWEIPYQYLVRIEEKPDPGATINPDSSAAAPASSPEAPVASKSNEEPRSAAAAAAAGGAPGILPLSHRPKTA
;
A
#
# COMPACT_ATOMS: atom_id res chain seq x y z
N MET A 1 11.15 22.06 15.30
CA MET A 1 11.58 20.83 15.99
C MET A 1 10.51 19.77 15.75
N ALA A 2 10.88 18.58 15.26
CA ALA A 2 9.95 17.49 15.01
C ALA A 2 9.70 16.72 16.31
N ARG A 3 8.46 16.75 16.83
CA ARG A 3 8.08 16.20 18.14
C ARG A 3 7.80 14.70 18.09
N PHE A 4 7.35 14.22 16.93
CA PHE A 4 6.86 12.85 16.77
C PHE A 4 7.71 12.08 15.76
N SER A 5 8.98 12.46 15.61
CA SER A 5 9.93 11.78 14.72
C SER A 5 10.10 10.30 15.02
N ALA A 6 9.89 9.87 16.28
CA ALA A 6 9.93 8.47 16.68
C ALA A 6 8.87 7.60 15.96
N PHE A 7 7.78 8.20 15.49
CA PHE A 7 6.69 7.51 14.82
C PHE A 7 6.87 7.42 13.30
N LEU A 8 7.87 8.09 12.71
CA LEU A 8 8.11 8.06 11.26
C LEU A 8 8.23 6.63 10.74
N GLY A 9 7.49 6.34 9.66
CA GLY A 9 7.41 5.03 9.03
C GLY A 9 6.54 4.00 9.77
N ARG A 10 5.96 4.34 10.92
CA ARG A 10 5.13 3.42 11.72
C ARG A 10 3.65 3.61 11.46
N SER A 11 2.89 2.54 11.61
CA SER A 11 1.42 2.58 11.67
C SER A 11 1.00 3.21 12.99
N VAL A 12 0.30 4.33 12.92
CA VAL A 12 -0.20 5.04 14.11
C VAL A 12 -1.68 5.29 14.01
N GLU A 13 -2.30 5.43 15.18
CA GLU A 13 -3.64 5.97 15.34
C GLU A 13 -3.52 7.30 16.09
N VAL A 14 -4.09 8.34 15.49
CA VAL A 14 -4.09 9.69 15.99
C VAL A 14 -5.53 10.07 16.33
N GLN A 15 -5.75 10.58 17.54
CA GLN A 15 -6.97 11.31 17.87
C GLN A 15 -6.73 12.80 17.68
N TYR A 16 -7.58 13.44 16.89
CA TYR A 16 -7.53 14.86 16.64
C TYR A 16 -8.90 15.52 16.81
N ARG A 17 -8.89 16.81 17.13
CA ARG A 17 -10.10 17.62 17.31
C ARG A 17 -10.47 18.33 16.00
N ALA A 18 -11.70 18.14 15.54
CA ALA A 18 -12.28 18.88 14.42
C ALA A 18 -13.50 19.65 14.92
N GLY A 19 -13.36 20.95 15.22
CA GLY A 19 -14.42 21.69 15.90
C GLY A 19 -14.65 21.13 17.31
N ASP A 20 -15.85 20.68 17.63
CA ASP A 20 -16.19 20.12 18.96
C ASP A 20 -16.15 18.59 19.04
N ILE A 21 -15.80 17.92 17.93
CA ILE A 21 -15.73 16.46 17.87
C ILE A 21 -14.28 15.97 17.87
N LEU A 22 -14.06 14.81 18.50
CA LEU A 22 -12.80 14.08 18.42
C LEU A 22 -12.93 12.98 17.36
N LEU A 23 -12.00 12.98 16.41
CA LEU A 23 -11.98 12.04 15.31
C LEU A 23 -10.69 11.21 15.36
N PRO A 24 -10.78 9.88 15.17
CA PRO A 24 -9.61 9.05 14.94
C PRO A 24 -9.16 9.16 13.47
N ALA A 25 -7.85 9.23 13.25
CA ALA A 25 -7.21 9.02 11.97
C ALA A 25 -6.13 7.95 12.13
N SER A 26 -6.13 6.94 11.27
CA SER A 26 -5.09 5.92 11.24
C SER A 26 -4.32 5.99 9.92
N GLY A 27 -3.05 5.61 9.97
CA GLY A 27 -2.19 5.59 8.79
C GLY A 27 -0.72 5.44 9.16
N ILE A 28 0.12 5.37 8.14
CA ILE A 28 1.57 5.41 8.27
C ILE A 28 1.98 6.86 8.52
N PHE A 29 2.75 7.11 9.56
CA PHE A 29 3.28 8.45 9.83
C PHE A 29 4.43 8.74 8.86
N VAL A 30 4.24 9.67 7.93
CA VAL A 30 5.20 9.91 6.83
C VAL A 30 6.05 11.16 7.01
N ALA A 31 5.55 12.18 7.71
CA ALA A 31 6.29 13.41 7.90
C ALA A 31 5.84 14.20 9.13
N ASP A 32 6.78 14.98 9.66
CA ASP A 32 6.57 15.98 10.71
C ASP A 32 7.18 17.30 10.25
N SER A 33 6.33 18.30 9.97
CA SER A 33 6.77 19.63 9.54
C SER A 33 7.16 20.56 10.70
N GLY A 34 6.96 20.14 11.95
CA GLY A 34 7.04 20.99 13.13
C GLY A 34 5.77 21.83 13.38
N ARG A 35 4.82 21.88 12.44
CA ARG A 35 3.50 22.53 12.58
C ARG A 35 2.33 21.56 12.47
N SER A 36 2.43 20.62 11.54
CA SER A 36 1.48 19.57 11.26
C SER A 36 2.20 18.24 11.11
N ILE A 37 1.52 17.16 11.44
CA ILE A 37 1.92 15.80 11.11
C ILE A 37 1.20 15.33 9.85
N PHE A 38 1.81 14.39 9.14
CA PHE A 38 1.25 13.81 7.94
C PHE A 38 1.14 12.29 8.08
N LEU A 39 -0.04 11.77 7.81
CA LEU A 39 -0.31 10.32 7.80
C LEU A 39 -0.75 9.91 6.40
N GLU A 40 -0.29 8.76 5.94
CA GLU A 40 -0.73 8.14 4.69
C GLU A 40 -1.47 6.84 4.96
N GLN A 41 -2.66 6.70 4.41
CA GLN A 41 -3.48 5.50 4.50
C GLN A 41 -3.83 5.01 3.11
N ASN A 42 -3.53 3.74 2.84
CA ASN A 42 -3.93 3.06 1.63
C ASN A 42 -5.13 2.18 1.96
N PHE A 43 -6.18 2.28 1.15
CA PHE A 43 -7.41 1.52 1.33
C PHE A 43 -7.83 0.90 0.01
N GLU A 44 -8.04 -0.42 0.00
CA GLU A 44 -8.57 -1.12 -1.17
C GLU A 44 -10.09 -1.25 -1.03
N GLN A 45 -10.85 -0.55 -1.87
CA GLN A 45 -12.30 -0.64 -1.90
C GLN A 45 -12.76 -1.10 -3.28
N ARG A 46 -13.38 -2.29 -3.35
CA ARG A 46 -13.90 -2.88 -4.60
C ARG A 46 -12.85 -2.96 -5.72
N GLY A 47 -11.62 -3.37 -5.37
CA GLY A 47 -10.49 -3.46 -6.30
C GLY A 47 -9.91 -2.11 -6.73
N GLN A 48 -10.34 -1.00 -6.13
CA GLN A 48 -9.71 0.31 -6.32
C GLN A 48 -8.83 0.64 -5.12
N HIS A 49 -7.55 0.90 -5.39
CA HIS A 49 -6.61 1.41 -4.39
C HIS A 49 -6.85 2.91 -4.23
N LYS A 50 -7.38 3.30 -3.07
CA LYS A 50 -7.53 4.69 -2.67
C LYS A 50 -6.39 5.05 -1.72
N HIS A 51 -5.78 6.19 -1.97
CA HIS A 51 -4.75 6.75 -1.12
C HIS A 51 -5.29 8.00 -0.46
N PHE A 52 -5.27 8.02 0.87
CA PHE A 52 -5.67 9.17 1.68
C PHE A 52 -4.46 9.69 2.44
N ARG A 53 -4.26 11.00 2.36
CA ARG A 53 -3.21 11.68 3.11
C ARG A 53 -3.83 12.67 4.08
N TRP A 54 -3.61 12.43 5.36
CA TRP A 54 -4.04 13.31 6.44
C TRP A 54 -2.98 14.37 6.70
N GLU A 55 -3.42 15.62 6.89
CA GLU A 55 -2.63 16.68 7.50
C GLU A 55 -3.31 17.10 8.80
N ILE A 56 -2.63 16.90 9.93
CA ILE A 56 -3.17 17.21 11.25
C ILE A 56 -2.26 18.24 11.93
N PRO A 57 -2.72 19.50 12.07
CA PRO A 57 -2.01 20.52 12.82
C PRO A 57 -1.82 20.13 14.29
N TYR A 58 -0.69 20.50 14.88
CA TYR A 58 -0.40 20.20 16.29
C TYR A 58 -1.41 20.78 17.27
N GLN A 59 -2.01 21.91 16.91
CA GLN A 59 -3.06 22.54 17.71
C GLN A 59 -4.28 21.63 17.91
N TYR A 60 -4.52 20.71 16.99
CA TYR A 60 -5.66 19.79 17.03
C TYR A 60 -5.29 18.37 17.44
N LEU A 61 -3.99 18.08 17.64
CA LEU A 61 -3.52 16.77 18.05
C LEU A 61 -3.85 16.56 19.53
N VAL A 62 -4.61 15.50 19.84
CA VAL A 62 -4.95 15.12 21.22
C VAL A 62 -4.07 13.98 21.69
N ARG A 63 -3.95 12.93 20.88
CA ARG A 63 -3.15 11.74 21.20
C ARG A 63 -2.61 11.11 19.93
N ILE A 64 -1.43 10.52 20.03
CA ILE A 64 -0.86 9.63 19.02
C ILE A 64 -0.44 8.34 19.71
N GLU A 65 -0.79 7.22 19.10
CA GLU A 65 -0.42 5.89 19.57
C GLU A 65 0.03 5.04 18.38
N GLU A 66 1.06 4.23 18.59
CA GLU A 66 1.49 3.25 17.60
C GLU A 66 0.51 2.08 17.60
N LYS A 67 -0.09 1.76 16.44
CA LYS A 67 -0.83 0.52 16.31
C LYS A 67 0.15 -0.58 15.88
N PRO A 68 0.20 -1.71 16.59
CA PRO A 68 0.85 -2.89 16.07
C PRO A 68 0.07 -3.33 14.82
N ASP A 69 0.68 -3.17 13.66
CA ASP A 69 0.11 -3.65 12.41
C ASP A 69 0.13 -5.19 12.42
N PRO A 70 -1.02 -5.87 12.29
CA PRO A 70 -1.06 -7.33 12.31
C PRO A 70 -0.44 -7.99 11.05
N GLY A 71 0.09 -7.21 10.10
CA GLY A 71 0.75 -7.67 8.88
C GLY A 71 2.24 -7.31 8.77
N ALA A 72 2.79 -6.56 9.73
CA ALA A 72 4.23 -6.28 9.78
C ALA A 72 5.00 -7.48 10.34
N THR A 73 5.14 -8.52 9.52
CA THR A 73 6.22 -9.50 9.69
C THR A 73 7.52 -8.74 9.80
N ILE A 74 8.09 -8.78 10.99
CA ILE A 74 9.48 -8.48 11.29
C ILE A 74 10.31 -9.29 10.30
N ASN A 75 10.98 -8.64 9.35
CA ASN A 75 12.20 -9.19 8.76
C ASN A 75 13.35 -8.53 9.53
N PRO A 76 13.86 -9.14 10.61
CA PRO A 76 15.07 -8.67 11.24
C PRO A 76 16.23 -9.28 10.43
N ASP A 77 16.51 -8.73 9.25
CA ASP A 77 17.80 -8.98 8.60
C ASP A 77 18.52 -7.65 8.40
N SER A 78 18.89 -7.09 9.54
CA SER A 78 20.11 -6.31 9.65
C SER A 78 21.15 -7.26 10.24
N SER A 79 21.66 -8.16 9.39
CA SER A 79 22.88 -8.90 9.68
C SER A 79 24.09 -8.16 9.11
N ALA A 80 25.15 -8.19 9.90
CA ALA A 80 26.30 -7.32 9.89
C ALA A 80 27.19 -7.38 8.62
N ALA A 81 28.06 -6.38 8.54
CA ALA A 81 29.05 -6.12 7.51
C ALA A 81 30.07 -7.28 7.25
N ALA A 82 30.31 -7.53 5.95
CA ALA A 82 31.59 -7.71 5.20
C ALA A 82 32.76 -8.60 5.74
N PRO A 83 33.77 -9.03 4.93
CA PRO A 83 33.88 -9.30 3.48
C PRO A 83 34.56 -10.68 3.13
N ALA A 84 34.72 -10.94 1.83
CA ALA A 84 35.71 -11.80 1.16
C ALA A 84 35.71 -13.34 1.35
N SER A 85 35.26 -14.06 0.32
CA SER A 85 36.15 -14.90 -0.52
C SER A 85 35.35 -15.62 -1.62
N SER A 86 35.68 -15.34 -2.88
CA SER A 86 35.50 -16.25 -4.02
C SER A 86 36.54 -17.39 -3.96
N PRO A 87 36.55 -18.39 -4.87
CA PRO A 87 35.49 -18.99 -5.70
C PRO A 87 35.50 -20.54 -5.62
N GLU A 88 34.37 -21.23 -5.81
CA GLU A 88 34.43 -22.56 -6.45
C GLU A 88 33.07 -22.99 -7.04
N ALA A 89 33.04 -23.15 -8.36
CA ALA A 89 32.12 -24.03 -9.09
C ALA A 89 32.91 -25.29 -9.47
N PRO A 90 32.34 -26.41 -9.98
CA PRO A 90 30.94 -26.73 -10.32
C PRO A 90 30.48 -28.02 -9.55
N VAL A 91 29.30 -28.61 -9.75
CA VAL A 91 29.07 -29.74 -10.67
C VAL A 91 27.57 -30.05 -10.71
N ALA A 92 27.14 -30.37 -11.92
CA ALA A 92 25.82 -30.80 -12.38
C ALA A 92 25.06 -31.81 -11.50
N SER A 93 23.73 -31.74 -11.59
CA SER A 93 22.89 -32.95 -11.72
C SER A 93 21.65 -32.64 -12.55
N LYS A 94 21.54 -33.38 -13.66
CA LYS A 94 20.42 -33.42 -14.60
C LYS A 94 19.31 -34.30 -14.04
N SER A 95 18.05 -33.93 -14.23
CA SER A 95 16.96 -34.77 -14.79
C SER A 95 15.69 -33.92 -14.82
N ASN A 96 15.23 -33.51 -16.00
CA ASN A 96 14.31 -34.25 -16.86
C ASN A 96 12.90 -34.32 -16.27
N GLU A 97 12.03 -33.40 -16.68
CA GLU A 97 10.63 -33.73 -16.93
C GLU A 97 10.05 -32.82 -18.03
N GLU A 98 9.17 -33.43 -18.80
CA GLU A 98 8.80 -33.15 -20.18
C GLU A 98 7.47 -32.39 -20.26
N PRO A 99 7.32 -31.32 -21.07
CA PRO A 99 6.01 -30.76 -21.34
C PRO A 99 5.36 -31.50 -22.53
N ARG A 100 4.37 -32.35 -22.22
CA ARG A 100 3.49 -32.96 -23.24
C ARG A 100 2.64 -31.89 -23.91
N SER A 101 2.82 -31.78 -25.22
CA SER A 101 1.96 -31.07 -26.17
C SER A 101 0.54 -31.61 -26.23
N ALA A 102 -0.45 -30.74 -26.45
CA ALA A 102 -1.59 -30.91 -27.38
C ALA A 102 -2.48 -29.65 -27.36
N ALA A 103 -2.44 -28.83 -28.42
CA ALA A 103 -3.49 -28.71 -29.46
C ALA A 103 -4.61 -27.70 -29.07
N ALA A 104 -4.71 -26.51 -29.68
CA ALA A 104 -5.14 -26.16 -31.05
C ALA A 104 -6.62 -25.67 -31.08
N ALA A 105 -6.90 -24.77 -32.05
CA ALA A 105 -8.19 -24.14 -32.44
C ALA A 105 -8.52 -22.82 -31.69
N ALA A 106 -9.02 -21.74 -32.29
CA ALA A 106 -9.42 -21.40 -33.66
C ALA A 106 -9.49 -19.86 -33.84
N ALA A 107 -9.56 -19.41 -35.08
CA ALA A 107 -9.61 -18.02 -35.52
C ALA A 107 -10.97 -17.32 -35.35
N ALA A 108 -10.96 -15.99 -35.17
CA ALA A 108 -11.89 -14.96 -35.68
C ALA A 108 -11.44 -13.60 -35.08
N GLY A 109 -11.27 -12.48 -35.78
CA GLY A 109 -11.96 -12.00 -36.97
C GLY A 109 -13.05 -11.00 -36.56
N GLY A 110 -12.75 -9.69 -36.60
CA GLY A 110 -13.74 -8.65 -36.96
C GLY A 110 -14.40 -7.81 -35.86
N ALA A 111 -13.98 -6.54 -35.81
CA ALA A 111 -14.77 -5.29 -35.66
C ALA A 111 -15.62 -4.96 -34.39
N PRO A 112 -15.71 -3.67 -34.01
CA PRO A 112 -16.41 -3.21 -32.81
C PRO A 112 -17.90 -2.95 -33.05
N GLY A 113 -18.76 -3.50 -32.19
CA GLY A 113 -20.22 -3.37 -32.26
C GLY A 113 -20.79 -2.51 -31.13
N ILE A 114 -20.98 -1.22 -31.39
CA ILE A 114 -22.17 -0.40 -31.11
C ILE A 114 -22.84 -0.58 -29.71
N LEU A 115 -22.58 0.37 -28.80
CA LEU A 115 -23.36 0.55 -27.56
C LEU A 115 -24.74 1.18 -27.87
N PRO A 116 -25.87 0.61 -27.42
CA PRO A 116 -27.19 1.21 -27.65
C PRO A 116 -27.47 2.42 -26.75
N LEU A 117 -28.15 3.39 -27.37
CA LEU A 117 -28.53 4.74 -26.94
C LEU A 117 -29.19 4.84 -25.55
N SER A 118 -28.81 5.89 -24.82
CA SER A 118 -29.41 6.35 -23.57
C SER A 118 -30.90 6.72 -23.72
N HIS A 119 -31.77 6.03 -22.99
CA HIS A 119 -33.16 6.43 -22.78
C HIS A 119 -33.23 7.64 -21.84
N ARG A 120 -33.70 8.79 -22.35
CA ARG A 120 -34.07 9.98 -21.57
C ARG A 120 -35.59 9.96 -21.32
N PRO A 121 -36.09 10.03 -20.07
CA PRO A 121 -37.51 10.25 -19.85
C PRO A 121 -37.87 11.73 -20.05
N LYS A 122 -38.98 11.97 -20.76
CA LYS A 122 -39.63 13.27 -20.94
C LYS A 122 -40.78 13.35 -19.93
N THR A 123 -40.69 14.25 -18.97
CA THR A 123 -41.79 14.61 -18.08
C THR A 123 -42.70 15.62 -18.79
N ALA A 124 -43.99 15.36 -18.79
CA ALA A 124 -45.06 16.33 -19.02
C ALA A 124 -45.84 16.47 -17.71
#